data_AF-A0A7X7EQJ1-F1
#
_entry.id   AF-A0A7X7EQJ1-F1
#
_cell.length_a   1.000
_cell.length_b   1.000
_cell.length_c   1.000
_cell.angle_alpha   90.00
_cell.angle_beta   90.00
_cell.angle_gamma   90.00
#
_symmetry.space_group_name_H-M   'P 1'
#
loop_
_entity.id
_entity.type
_entity.pdbx_description
1 polymer ?
#
loop_
_entity_poly.entity_id
_entity_poly.type
_entity_poly.pdbx_seq_one_letter_code
_entity_poly.pdbx_strand_id
1 'polypeptide(L)'
;PLDVDYFGTASDIAEAYYAAKWGANGNKIFVAVKVQDNAVHLTDEYVNYNARDAVEIYVHTTSIGPVAYATNNSISAQQYTIGIKSDQMGVWTALADGKSAAGTNLLAAGKVVVEDGKTWLIYETAITPFDFFGGLLDPVKPNVISTLSANDVIGLDVVVAGHNGSAFTGMKSENDLGGKFGDFTTFGLHKLVTVTLIPGDANGDGMVNVGDLGILAANYGGSDKTWAQGDFNGDGVVNVGDLGILAANYGTGVSGALDFASDYAKVFGTEAEDDAEEPGSICSGLGLPLIVGVLLAGLMLVKLEE
;
A
#
# COMPACT_ATOMS: atom_id res chain seq x y z
N PRO A 1 8.68 3.93 -0.14
CA PRO A 1 10.05 3.37 -0.21
C PRO A 1 10.70 3.52 1.16
N LEU A 2 11.64 2.64 1.53
CA LEU A 2 12.46 2.76 2.72
C LEU A 2 13.87 3.14 2.27
N ASP A 3 14.05 4.41 1.94
CA ASP A 3 15.23 4.96 1.27
C ASP A 3 16.07 5.87 2.17
N VAL A 4 15.60 6.14 3.38
CA VAL A 4 16.29 7.00 4.35
C VAL A 4 17.18 6.16 5.25
N ASP A 5 18.47 6.48 5.32
CA ASP A 5 19.38 5.88 6.32
C ASP A 5 19.05 6.47 7.70
N TYR A 6 18.27 5.69 8.46
CA TYR A 6 17.79 6.06 9.80
C TYR A 6 18.91 6.00 10.85
N PHE A 7 19.78 5.00 10.75
CA PHE A 7 20.90 4.82 11.66
C PHE A 7 22.06 4.07 10.97
N GLY A 8 23.28 4.57 11.09
CA GLY A 8 24.44 3.99 10.41
C GLY A 8 24.36 4.10 8.89
N THR A 9 24.98 3.16 8.18
CA THR A 9 24.98 3.10 6.71
C THR A 9 24.64 1.70 6.24
N ALA A 10 23.40 1.50 5.81
CA ALA A 10 22.87 0.21 5.37
C ALA A 10 23.40 -0.15 3.96
N SER A 11 24.70 -0.44 3.86
CA SER A 11 25.39 -0.65 2.58
C SER A 11 25.10 -2.01 1.91
N ASP A 12 24.64 -2.99 2.67
CA ASP A 12 24.16 -4.29 2.21
C ASP A 12 22.70 -4.27 1.76
N ILE A 13 21.87 -3.37 2.31
CA ILE A 13 20.50 -3.14 1.86
C ILE A 13 20.51 -2.24 0.62
N ALA A 14 20.39 -2.85 -0.56
CA ALA A 14 20.39 -2.12 -1.82
C ALA A 14 19.11 -1.30 -2.02
N GLU A 15 17.95 -1.90 -1.74
CA GLU A 15 16.64 -1.26 -1.83
C GLU A 15 15.65 -1.93 -0.89
N ALA A 16 14.71 -1.17 -0.35
CA ALA A 16 13.68 -1.70 0.53
C ALA A 16 12.36 -0.95 0.34
N TYR A 17 11.27 -1.69 0.45
CA TYR A 17 9.91 -1.19 0.25
C TYR A 17 9.00 -1.75 1.32
N TYR A 18 7.99 -0.99 1.68
CA TYR A 18 6.88 -1.48 2.45
C TYR A 18 5.55 -1.03 1.86
N ALA A 19 4.52 -1.80 2.14
CA ALA A 19 3.13 -1.43 1.93
C ALA A 19 2.35 -1.78 3.19
N ALA A 20 1.34 -0.96 3.50
CA ALA A 20 0.47 -1.19 4.63
C ALA A 20 -1.00 -1.01 4.25
N LYS A 21 -1.88 -1.78 4.89
CA LYS A 21 -3.34 -1.61 4.81
C LYS A 21 -3.97 -1.90 6.16
N TRP A 22 -5.10 -1.29 6.47
CA TRP A 22 -5.88 -1.63 7.65
C TRP A 22 -7.04 -2.56 7.27
N GLY A 23 -7.45 -3.44 8.18
CA GLY A 23 -8.49 -4.43 7.93
C GLY A 23 -9.89 -3.81 7.99
N ALA A 24 -10.83 -4.37 7.23
CA ALA A 24 -12.21 -3.86 7.12
C ALA A 24 -12.95 -3.71 8.46
N ASN A 25 -12.59 -4.52 9.47
CA ASN A 25 -13.17 -4.45 10.81
C ASN A 25 -12.44 -3.47 11.76
N GLY A 26 -11.46 -2.71 11.26
CA GLY A 26 -10.68 -1.76 12.06
C GLY A 26 -9.72 -2.39 13.07
N ASN A 27 -9.61 -3.72 13.12
CA ASN A 27 -8.92 -4.43 14.19
C ASN A 27 -7.57 -5.06 13.79
N LYS A 28 -7.10 -4.78 12.57
CA LYS A 28 -5.82 -5.25 12.05
C LYS A 28 -5.13 -4.19 11.21
N ILE A 29 -3.81 -4.12 11.31
CA ILE A 29 -2.93 -3.45 10.37
C ILE A 29 -2.08 -4.54 9.72
N PHE A 30 -2.12 -4.61 8.40
CA PHE A 30 -1.29 -5.51 7.61
C PHE A 30 -0.11 -4.71 7.09
N VAL A 31 1.10 -5.25 7.24
CA VAL A 31 2.33 -4.66 6.70
C VAL A 31 3.06 -5.73 5.91
N ALA A 32 3.45 -5.41 4.69
CA ALA A 32 4.32 -6.22 3.85
C ALA A 32 5.60 -5.45 3.59
N VAL A 33 6.75 -6.11 3.71
CA VAL A 33 8.08 -5.51 3.52
C VAL A 33 8.87 -6.38 2.56
N LYS A 34 9.50 -5.76 1.57
CA LYS A 34 10.39 -6.41 0.59
C LYS A 34 11.74 -5.69 0.64
N VAL A 35 12.80 -6.44 0.91
CA VAL A 35 14.16 -5.92 1.12
C VAL A 35 15.12 -6.65 0.18
N GLN A 36 15.84 -5.91 -0.67
CA GLN A 36 16.97 -6.47 -1.40
C GLN A 36 18.21 -6.38 -0.51
N ASP A 37 18.72 -7.55 -0.12
CA ASP A 37 19.87 -7.66 0.78
C ASP A 37 21.02 -8.39 0.09
N ASN A 38 22.19 -7.76 0.04
CA ASN A 38 23.39 -8.29 -0.60
C ASN A 38 24.21 -9.21 0.32
N ALA A 39 23.94 -9.22 1.63
CA ALA A 39 24.72 -9.94 2.63
C ALA A 39 23.85 -10.50 3.76
N VAL A 40 22.93 -11.41 3.41
CA VAL A 40 21.95 -11.99 4.34
C VAL A 40 22.58 -12.64 5.58
N HIS A 41 22.19 -12.17 6.76
CA HIS A 41 22.51 -12.67 8.08
C HIS A 41 21.26 -12.89 8.94
N LEU A 42 20.81 -14.14 8.96
CA LEU A 42 19.64 -14.58 9.72
C LEU A 42 20.02 -15.16 11.08
N THR A 43 19.15 -14.93 12.06
CA THR A 43 19.23 -15.53 13.41
C THR A 43 17.90 -16.23 13.74
N ASP A 44 17.87 -17.03 14.80
CA ASP A 44 16.65 -17.75 15.22
C ASP A 44 15.85 -17.03 16.30
N GLU A 45 16.38 -15.91 16.82
CA GLU A 45 15.74 -15.09 17.83
C GLU A 45 16.23 -13.64 17.79
N TYR A 46 15.57 -12.78 18.57
CA TYR A 46 16.06 -11.44 18.84
C TYR A 46 17.26 -11.51 19.78
N VAL A 47 18.46 -11.30 19.21
CA VAL A 47 19.70 -11.28 19.99
C VAL A 47 20.00 -9.87 20.51
N ASN A 48 19.98 -8.88 19.61
CA ASN A 48 20.20 -7.47 19.90
C ASN A 48 19.70 -6.62 18.73
N TYR A 49 19.54 -5.31 18.91
CA TYR A 49 19.02 -4.42 17.87
C TYR A 49 19.88 -4.34 16.60
N ASN A 50 21.14 -4.80 16.66
CA ASN A 50 22.16 -4.62 15.63
C ASN A 50 22.80 -5.93 15.13
N ALA A 51 22.23 -7.09 15.43
CA ALA A 51 22.92 -8.37 15.22
C ALA A 51 22.37 -9.22 14.05
N ARG A 52 21.47 -8.67 13.24
CA ARG A 52 20.63 -9.45 12.31
C ARG A 52 19.96 -8.60 11.25
N ASP A 53 19.61 -9.26 10.16
CA ASP A 53 18.62 -8.75 9.22
C ASP A 53 17.22 -9.00 9.77
N ALA A 54 16.48 -7.92 9.96
CA ALA A 54 15.14 -7.98 10.50
C ALA A 54 14.34 -6.74 10.10
N VAL A 55 13.03 -6.85 10.24
CA VAL A 55 12.10 -5.73 10.11
C VAL A 55 11.59 -5.35 11.49
N GLU A 56 11.62 -4.06 11.79
CA GLU A 56 11.00 -3.47 12.95
C GLU A 56 9.81 -2.62 12.50
N ILE A 57 8.65 -2.85 13.11
CA ILE A 57 7.40 -2.15 12.79
C ILE A 57 6.92 -1.49 14.06
N TYR A 58 6.84 -0.17 13.99
CA TYR A 58 6.40 0.69 15.07
C TYR A 58 4.95 1.10 14.81
N VAL A 59 4.08 0.94 15.80
CA VAL A 59 2.65 1.21 15.67
C VAL A 59 2.18 2.02 16.88
N HIS A 60 1.37 3.04 16.63
CA HIS A 60 0.68 3.83 17.65
C HIS A 60 -0.70 4.25 17.14
N THR A 61 -1.75 4.00 17.92
CA THR A 61 -3.14 4.14 17.42
C THR A 61 -4.09 4.89 18.36
N THR A 62 -3.58 5.62 19.35
CA THR A 62 -4.47 6.37 20.25
C THR A 62 -5.16 7.52 19.51
N SER A 63 -6.44 7.75 19.81
CA SER A 63 -7.25 8.86 19.26
C SER A 63 -6.89 10.23 19.84
N ILE A 64 -5.85 10.31 20.67
CA ILE A 64 -5.36 11.54 21.28
C ILE A 64 -4.13 11.96 20.45
N GLY A 65 -4.10 13.21 19.99
CA GLY A 65 -2.92 13.80 19.36
C GLY A 65 -1.66 13.61 20.22
N PRO A 66 -0.45 13.85 19.68
CA PRO A 66 0.80 13.26 20.18
C PRO A 66 1.01 13.43 21.70
N VAL A 67 0.77 12.39 22.50
CA VAL A 67 0.98 12.39 23.96
C VAL A 67 2.28 11.67 24.33
N ALA A 68 3.38 12.40 24.46
CA ALA A 68 4.77 11.91 24.58
C ALA A 68 4.98 10.61 25.42
N TYR A 69 5.92 9.77 24.97
CA TYR A 69 6.26 8.48 25.59
C TYR A 69 7.12 8.76 26.84
N ALA A 70 6.52 8.73 28.03
CA ALA A 70 7.32 8.60 29.24
C ALA A 70 7.80 7.14 29.30
N THR A 71 9.12 6.95 29.37
CA THR A 71 9.86 5.69 29.27
C THR A 71 9.48 4.60 30.30
N ASN A 72 8.53 4.88 31.18
CA ASN A 72 7.96 3.97 32.16
C ASN A 72 6.43 3.79 32.07
N ASN A 73 5.74 4.54 31.19
CA ASN A 73 4.27 4.68 31.24
C ASN A 73 3.55 4.67 29.88
N SER A 74 4.24 4.59 28.75
CA SER A 74 3.56 4.51 27.46
C SER A 74 3.58 3.08 26.91
N ILE A 75 2.38 2.53 26.77
CA ILE A 75 2.03 1.17 26.32
C ILE A 75 1.08 1.21 25.13
N SER A 76 0.86 2.42 24.62
CA SER A 76 0.04 2.73 23.47
C SER A 76 0.83 2.70 22.17
N ALA A 77 2.16 2.72 22.22
CA ALA A 77 3.02 2.42 21.10
C ALA A 77 3.62 1.01 21.26
N GLN A 78 3.69 0.27 20.17
CA GLN A 78 4.25 -1.08 20.11
C GLN A 78 5.33 -1.14 19.03
N GLN A 79 6.46 -1.76 19.35
CA GLN A 79 7.51 -2.10 18.40
C GLN A 79 7.50 -3.61 18.21
N TYR A 80 7.18 -4.06 17.01
CA TYR A 80 7.24 -5.47 16.63
C TYR A 80 8.50 -5.72 15.82
N THR A 81 9.25 -6.75 16.16
CA THR A 81 10.44 -7.16 15.40
C THR A 81 10.22 -8.55 14.82
N ILE A 82 10.48 -8.70 13.53
CA ILE A 82 10.27 -9.94 12.79
C ILE A 82 11.60 -10.28 12.09
N GLY A 83 12.11 -11.48 12.33
CA GLY A 83 13.26 -12.02 11.62
C GLY A 83 12.95 -13.37 11.01
N ILE A 84 13.50 -13.64 9.82
CA ILE A 84 13.43 -14.96 9.20
C ILE A 84 14.43 -15.86 9.94
N LYS A 85 14.00 -17.08 10.27
CA LYS A 85 14.85 -18.06 10.94
C LYS A 85 16.01 -18.48 10.05
N SER A 86 17.12 -18.91 10.66
CA SER A 86 18.31 -19.35 9.94
C SER A 86 18.06 -20.56 9.03
N ASP A 87 17.10 -21.42 9.39
CA ASP A 87 16.63 -22.54 8.57
C ASP A 87 15.67 -22.12 7.43
N GLN A 88 15.31 -20.83 7.38
CA GLN A 88 14.34 -20.24 6.45
C GLN A 88 12.94 -20.86 6.53
N MET A 89 12.64 -21.61 7.59
CA MET A 89 11.35 -22.23 7.83
C MET A 89 10.50 -21.34 8.75
N GLY A 90 10.12 -20.17 8.21
CA GLY A 90 9.27 -19.19 8.87
C GLY A 90 10.05 -18.11 9.62
N VAL A 91 9.40 -17.50 10.60
CA VAL A 91 9.90 -16.32 11.32
C VAL A 91 9.90 -16.53 12.82
N TRP A 92 10.75 -15.79 13.51
CA TRP A 92 10.59 -15.48 14.92
C TRP A 92 10.04 -14.06 15.08
N THR A 93 9.43 -13.78 16.22
CA THR A 93 8.82 -12.49 16.51
C THR A 93 9.19 -12.03 17.91
N ALA A 94 9.47 -10.74 18.06
CA ALA A 94 9.69 -10.10 19.34
C ALA A 94 8.87 -8.81 19.45
N LEU A 95 8.72 -8.35 20.68
CA LEU A 95 8.07 -7.10 21.04
C LEU A 95 9.03 -6.24 21.85
N ALA A 96 9.12 -4.95 21.51
CA ALA A 96 10.10 -4.02 22.07
C ALA A 96 11.52 -4.62 22.03
N ASP A 97 12.26 -4.49 23.12
CA ASP A 97 13.62 -5.01 23.28
C ASP A 97 13.64 -6.53 23.53
N GLY A 98 13.22 -7.31 22.51
CA GLY A 98 13.32 -8.77 22.53
C GLY A 98 12.28 -9.50 23.40
N LYS A 99 11.27 -8.81 23.94
CA LYS A 99 10.24 -9.46 24.76
C LYS A 99 9.33 -10.35 23.91
N SER A 100 8.64 -11.28 24.57
CA SER A 100 7.66 -12.14 23.91
C SER A 100 6.52 -11.32 23.31
N ALA A 101 6.19 -11.59 22.04
CA ALA A 101 5.01 -11.05 21.37
C ALA A 101 3.72 -11.82 21.73
N ALA A 102 3.75 -12.76 22.67
CA ALA A 102 2.57 -13.49 23.11
C ALA A 102 1.46 -12.55 23.61
N GLY A 103 0.20 -12.89 23.30
CA GLY A 103 -0.97 -12.09 23.68
C GLY A 103 -1.25 -10.88 22.77
N THR A 104 -0.36 -10.56 21.83
CA THR A 104 -0.59 -9.49 20.83
C THR A 104 -1.48 -9.94 19.66
N ASN A 105 -1.66 -11.26 19.49
CA ASN A 105 -2.26 -11.88 18.30
C ASN A 105 -1.57 -11.46 16.99
N LEU A 106 -0.26 -11.20 17.05
CA LEU A 106 0.59 -10.98 15.89
C LEU A 106 0.60 -12.25 15.04
N LEU A 107 0.31 -12.09 13.75
CA LEU A 107 0.60 -13.10 12.73
C LEU A 107 1.74 -12.57 11.90
N ALA A 108 2.74 -13.40 11.63
CA ALA A 108 3.88 -13.02 10.81
C ALA A 108 4.34 -14.21 9.97
N ALA A 109 4.79 -13.90 8.77
CA ALA A 109 5.44 -14.82 7.85
C ALA A 109 6.62 -14.11 7.19
N GLY A 110 7.56 -14.89 6.68
CA GLY A 110 8.71 -14.36 5.98
C GLY A 110 9.42 -15.43 5.19
N LYS A 111 10.11 -14.99 4.14
CA LYS A 111 10.78 -15.88 3.20
C LYS A 111 11.96 -15.18 2.52
N VAL A 112 13.01 -15.94 2.28
CA VAL A 112 14.11 -15.56 1.38
C VAL A 112 13.77 -16.02 -0.03
N VAL A 113 13.85 -15.12 -1.00
CA VAL A 113 13.58 -15.39 -2.42
C VAL A 113 14.74 -14.87 -3.26
N VAL A 114 15.08 -15.59 -4.33
CA VAL A 114 16.05 -15.13 -5.34
C VAL A 114 15.31 -14.88 -6.65
N GLU A 115 15.30 -13.63 -7.09
CA GLU A 115 14.65 -13.15 -8.32
C GLU A 115 15.69 -12.37 -9.13
N ASP A 116 15.88 -12.72 -10.40
CA ASP A 116 16.83 -12.03 -11.30
C ASP A 116 18.27 -11.89 -10.76
N GLY A 117 18.72 -12.89 -10.01
CA GLY A 117 20.06 -12.90 -9.40
C GLY A 117 20.20 -11.99 -8.17
N LYS A 118 19.11 -11.38 -7.70
CA LYS A 118 19.05 -10.59 -6.46
C LYS A 118 18.41 -11.42 -5.34
N THR A 119 18.94 -11.28 -4.13
CA THR A 119 18.35 -11.89 -2.92
C THR A 119 17.38 -10.92 -2.27
N TRP A 120 16.18 -11.40 -2.00
CA TRP A 120 15.07 -10.65 -1.42
C TRP A 120 14.61 -11.29 -0.12
N LEU A 121 14.49 -10.48 0.93
CA LEU A 121 13.82 -10.84 2.17
C LEU A 121 12.41 -10.25 2.12
N ILE A 122 11.41 -11.13 2.18
CA ILE A 122 9.99 -10.76 2.18
C ILE A 122 9.42 -11.05 3.55
N TYR A 123 8.68 -10.09 4.09
CA TYR A 123 7.98 -10.19 5.37
C TYR A 123 6.54 -9.78 5.19
N GLU A 124 5.63 -10.48 5.85
CA GLU A 124 4.22 -10.11 5.94
C GLU A 124 3.74 -10.25 7.38
N THR A 125 2.95 -9.29 7.84
CA THR A 125 2.40 -9.35 9.19
C THR A 125 0.98 -8.80 9.27
N ALA A 126 0.21 -9.33 10.22
CA ALA A 126 -1.06 -8.78 10.66
C ALA A 126 -0.99 -8.42 12.15
N ILE A 127 -0.87 -7.14 12.43
CA ILE A 127 -0.72 -6.54 13.76
C ILE A 127 -2.11 -6.19 14.30
N THR A 128 -2.37 -6.53 15.58
CA THR A 128 -3.53 -5.99 16.29
C THR A 128 -3.20 -4.59 16.78
N PRO A 129 -3.95 -3.55 16.40
CA PRO A 129 -3.70 -2.20 16.88
C PRO A 129 -4.17 -2.09 18.33
N PHE A 130 -3.29 -1.68 19.24
CA PHE A 130 -3.65 -1.46 20.63
C PHE A 130 -3.58 0.02 20.97
N ASP A 131 -4.65 0.51 21.60
CA ASP A 131 -4.65 1.77 22.34
C ASP A 131 -3.82 1.60 23.63
N PHE A 132 -3.91 0.40 24.22
CA PHE A 132 -3.17 0.01 25.40
C PHE A 132 -2.83 -1.49 25.33
N PHE A 133 -1.55 -1.83 25.39
CA PHE A 133 -1.12 -3.22 25.54
C PHE A 133 -0.46 -3.44 26.90
N GLY A 134 -1.24 -3.92 27.88
CA GLY A 134 -0.80 -4.10 29.26
C GLY A 134 0.33 -5.12 29.41
N GLY A 135 0.39 -6.12 28.53
CA GLY A 135 1.40 -7.19 28.55
C GLY A 135 2.86 -6.72 28.46
N LEU A 136 3.11 -5.48 28.03
CA LEU A 136 4.46 -4.88 28.03
C LEU A 136 4.96 -4.51 29.43
N LEU A 137 4.05 -4.20 30.36
CA LEU A 137 4.36 -3.87 31.75
C LEU A 137 4.22 -5.08 32.67
N ASP A 138 3.08 -5.76 32.58
CA ASP A 138 2.71 -6.87 33.45
C ASP A 138 1.66 -7.74 32.71
N PRO A 139 1.88 -9.07 32.59
CA PRO A 139 0.96 -9.99 31.92
C PRO A 139 -0.50 -9.95 32.43
N VAL A 140 -0.74 -9.44 33.63
CA VAL A 140 -2.08 -9.36 34.26
C VAL A 140 -2.80 -8.05 33.92
N LYS A 141 -2.10 -7.05 33.37
CA LYS A 141 -2.73 -5.79 32.95
C LYS A 141 -3.63 -6.01 31.72
N PRO A 142 -4.79 -5.36 31.65
CA PRO A 142 -5.73 -5.54 30.55
C PRO A 142 -5.14 -5.05 29.23
N ASN A 143 -5.68 -5.50 28.10
CA ASN A 143 -5.39 -4.92 26.79
C ASN A 143 -6.61 -4.13 26.30
N VAL A 144 -6.38 -3.00 25.65
CA VAL A 144 -7.39 -2.20 24.95
C VAL A 144 -7.02 -2.16 23.48
N ILE A 145 -7.81 -2.86 22.68
CA ILE A 145 -7.65 -2.91 21.22
C ILE A 145 -8.28 -1.64 20.63
N SER A 146 -7.56 -0.97 19.75
CA SER A 146 -8.10 0.15 18.97
C SER A 146 -9.05 -0.36 17.91
N THR A 147 -10.13 0.39 17.66
CA THR A 147 -10.99 0.17 16.50
C THR A 147 -10.72 1.28 15.49
N LEU A 148 -9.93 0.97 14.47
CA LEU A 148 -9.54 1.91 13.43
C LEU A 148 -10.70 2.22 12.49
N SER A 149 -10.78 3.47 12.07
CA SER A 149 -11.76 4.00 11.13
C SER A 149 -11.11 4.91 10.08
N ALA A 150 -11.82 5.14 8.99
CA ALA A 150 -11.39 6.12 8.00
C ALA A 150 -11.25 7.51 8.63
N ASN A 151 -10.22 8.25 8.23
CA ASN A 151 -9.77 9.54 8.74
C ASN A 151 -9.02 9.52 10.08
N ASP A 152 -8.89 8.37 10.75
CA ASP A 152 -7.98 8.27 11.89
C ASP A 152 -6.54 8.56 11.43
N VAL A 153 -5.77 9.22 12.29
CA VAL A 153 -4.33 9.39 12.10
C VAL A 153 -3.64 8.43 13.05
N ILE A 154 -2.82 7.56 12.50
CA ILE A 154 -2.01 6.60 13.27
C ILE A 154 -0.54 6.93 13.11
N GLY A 155 0.25 6.56 14.12
CA GLY A 155 1.68 6.38 13.96
C GLY A 155 1.94 4.99 13.40
N LEU A 156 2.60 4.90 12.25
CA LEU A 156 3.10 3.66 11.70
C LEU A 156 4.48 3.97 11.14
N ASP A 157 5.46 3.14 11.47
CA ASP A 157 6.80 3.31 10.93
C ASP A 157 7.42 1.94 10.69
N VAL A 158 8.21 1.83 9.62
CA VAL A 158 8.89 0.59 9.25
C VAL A 158 10.38 0.87 9.14
N VAL A 159 11.17 0.04 9.81
CA VAL A 159 12.63 0.07 9.80
C VAL A 159 13.14 -1.29 9.37
N VAL A 160 14.09 -1.32 8.45
CA VAL A 160 14.81 -2.53 8.06
C VAL A 160 16.22 -2.41 8.60
N ALA A 161 16.65 -3.39 9.37
CA ALA A 161 18.01 -3.51 9.87
C ALA A 161 18.84 -4.40 8.94
N GLY A 162 20.05 -3.96 8.60
CA GLY A 162 21.02 -4.72 7.82
C GLY A 162 22.22 -5.15 8.68
N HIS A 163 22.69 -6.36 8.43
CA HIS A 163 23.88 -6.92 9.08
C HIS A 163 24.62 -7.87 8.14
N ASN A 164 25.86 -7.55 7.79
CA ASN A 164 26.63 -8.35 6.82
C ASN A 164 27.34 -9.59 7.40
N GLY A 165 26.99 -10.00 8.63
CA GLY A 165 27.60 -11.12 9.35
C GLY A 165 28.92 -10.83 10.07
N SER A 166 29.58 -9.70 9.77
CA SER A 166 30.83 -9.29 10.44
C SER A 166 30.66 -8.07 11.34
N ALA A 167 29.71 -7.18 10.98
CA ALA A 167 29.30 -6.03 11.76
C ALA A 167 27.91 -5.57 11.33
N PHE A 168 27.26 -4.83 12.23
CA PHE A 168 26.10 -4.01 11.89
C PHE A 168 26.47 -2.94 10.87
N THR A 169 25.70 -2.86 9.79
CA THR A 169 25.93 -1.90 8.70
C THR A 169 25.09 -0.65 8.91
N GLY A 170 23.78 -0.81 9.05
CA GLY A 170 22.84 0.29 9.27
C GLY A 170 21.38 -0.12 9.19
N MET A 171 20.52 0.87 9.20
CA MET A 171 19.07 0.73 9.11
C MET A 171 18.48 1.70 8.09
N LYS A 172 17.50 1.21 7.31
CA LYS A 172 16.67 2.05 6.44
C LYS A 172 15.26 2.21 7.00
N SER A 173 14.67 3.38 6.81
CA SER A 173 13.31 3.70 7.24
C SER A 173 12.63 4.64 6.26
N GLU A 174 11.36 4.97 6.53
CA GLU A 174 10.62 5.98 5.77
C GLU A 174 11.03 7.42 6.15
N ASN A 175 11.61 7.62 7.33
CA ASN A 175 12.07 8.92 7.84
C ASN A 175 13.35 8.77 8.70
N ASP A 176 14.06 9.87 8.93
CA ASP A 176 15.34 9.94 9.65
C ASP A 176 15.21 10.24 11.15
N LEU A 177 13.99 10.21 11.71
CA LEU A 177 13.76 10.60 13.10
C LEU A 177 14.18 9.50 14.07
N GLY A 178 15.37 9.68 14.67
CA GLY A 178 15.95 8.85 15.72
C GLY A 178 15.03 8.65 16.95
N GLY A 179 15.19 7.53 17.66
CA GLY A 179 14.57 7.34 18.98
C GLY A 179 13.18 6.68 18.97
N LYS A 180 12.80 6.05 17.86
CA LYS A 180 11.49 5.38 17.67
C LYS A 180 11.14 4.41 18.81
N PHE A 181 12.11 3.65 19.32
CA PHE A 181 11.89 2.72 20.45
C PHE A 181 11.37 3.38 21.73
N GLY A 182 11.59 4.68 21.92
CA GLY A 182 11.29 5.40 23.15
C GLY A 182 10.48 6.68 22.97
N ASP A 183 10.10 7.03 21.75
CA ASP A 183 9.34 8.24 21.42
C ASP A 183 8.48 8.05 20.17
N PHE A 184 7.18 7.81 20.33
CA PHE A 184 6.27 7.62 19.19
C PHE A 184 6.08 8.90 18.36
N THR A 185 6.47 10.08 18.86
CA THR A 185 6.36 11.32 18.07
C THR A 185 7.33 11.33 16.88
N THR A 186 8.23 10.35 16.83
CA THR A 186 9.21 10.12 15.77
C THR A 186 8.72 9.10 14.73
N PHE A 187 7.50 8.55 14.88
CA PHE A 187 6.91 7.66 13.89
C PHE A 187 6.40 8.46 12.68
N GLY A 188 6.37 7.85 11.50
CA GLY A 188 5.57 8.35 10.41
C GLY A 188 4.09 8.44 10.78
N LEU A 189 3.46 9.54 10.39
CA LEU A 189 2.04 9.75 10.60
C LEU A 189 1.28 9.40 9.33
N HIS A 190 0.31 8.51 9.45
CA HIS A 190 -0.50 8.02 8.34
C HIS A 190 -1.98 8.28 8.62
N LYS A 191 -2.63 9.00 7.71
CA LYS A 191 -4.08 9.15 7.71
C LYS A 191 -4.71 7.93 7.05
N LEU A 192 -5.58 7.23 7.78
CA LEU A 192 -6.31 6.08 7.25
C LEU A 192 -7.35 6.53 6.25
N VAL A 193 -7.31 5.91 5.08
CA VAL A 193 -8.30 6.10 4.02
C VAL A 193 -8.99 4.77 3.76
N THR A 194 -10.28 4.83 3.43
CA THR A 194 -10.96 3.67 2.84
C THR A 194 -10.73 3.76 1.35
N VAL A 195 -9.90 2.87 0.81
CA VAL A 195 -9.83 2.70 -0.64
C VAL A 195 -10.96 1.75 -1.02
N THR A 196 -12.09 2.31 -1.43
CA THR A 196 -13.10 1.53 -2.14
C THR A 196 -12.61 1.42 -3.58
N LEU A 197 -11.96 0.30 -3.93
CA LEU A 197 -11.72 -0.03 -5.33
C LEU A 197 -13.08 -0.24 -5.97
N ILE A 198 -13.54 0.75 -6.74
CA ILE A 198 -14.73 0.62 -7.57
C ILE A 198 -14.26 -0.02 -8.87
N PRO A 199 -14.73 -1.22 -9.23
CA PRO A 199 -14.34 -1.83 -10.50
C PRO A 199 -14.65 -0.87 -11.65
N GLY A 200 -13.67 -0.57 -12.50
CA GLY A 200 -13.79 0.46 -13.53
C GLY A 200 -13.19 1.82 -13.17
N ASP A 201 -12.85 2.10 -11.91
CA ASP A 201 -12.17 3.33 -11.47
C ASP A 201 -10.64 3.11 -11.56
N ALA A 202 -10.06 3.50 -12.70
CA ALA A 202 -8.64 3.32 -12.98
C ALA A 202 -7.78 4.41 -12.32
N ASN A 203 -8.30 5.62 -12.17
CA ASN A 203 -7.54 6.74 -11.61
C ASN A 203 -7.63 6.81 -10.06
N GLY A 204 -8.52 6.04 -9.45
CA GLY A 204 -8.73 5.95 -8.01
C GLY A 204 -9.40 7.18 -7.41
N ASP A 205 -10.10 7.98 -8.21
CA ASP A 205 -10.78 9.21 -7.76
C ASP A 205 -12.13 8.94 -7.09
N GLY A 206 -12.55 7.67 -7.02
CA GLY A 206 -13.80 7.24 -6.43
C GLY A 206 -14.99 7.36 -7.37
N MET A 207 -14.77 7.64 -8.66
CA MET A 207 -15.79 7.72 -9.70
C MET A 207 -15.42 6.82 -10.87
N VAL A 208 -16.41 6.25 -11.55
CA VAL A 208 -16.21 5.54 -12.81
C VAL A 208 -16.78 6.39 -13.94
N ASN A 209 -15.92 7.04 -14.70
CA ASN A 209 -16.31 8.00 -15.74
C ASN A 209 -15.43 7.87 -17.00
N VAL A 210 -15.51 8.86 -17.90
CA VAL A 210 -14.78 8.81 -19.18
C VAL A 210 -13.26 8.90 -18.99
N GLY A 211 -12.79 9.45 -17.88
CA GLY A 211 -11.38 9.48 -17.50
C GLY A 211 -10.81 8.07 -17.40
N ASP A 212 -11.54 7.17 -16.73
CA ASP A 212 -11.15 5.77 -16.60
C ASP A 212 -11.21 5.03 -17.94
N LEU A 213 -12.23 5.33 -18.74
CA LEU A 213 -12.34 4.78 -20.09
C LEU A 213 -11.16 5.22 -20.96
N GLY A 214 -10.70 6.47 -20.82
CA GLY A 214 -9.51 6.99 -21.48
C GLY A 214 -8.24 6.24 -21.08
N ILE A 215 -8.05 5.96 -19.78
CA ILE A 215 -6.92 5.18 -19.27
C ILE A 215 -6.93 3.75 -19.82
N LEU A 216 -8.09 3.08 -19.78
CA LEU A 216 -8.26 1.73 -20.33
C LEU A 216 -7.98 1.73 -21.84
N ALA A 217 -8.55 2.67 -22.58
CA ALA A 217 -8.38 2.77 -24.03
C ALA A 217 -6.91 2.98 -24.42
N ALA A 218 -6.17 3.81 -23.66
CA ALA A 218 -4.74 4.05 -23.88
C ALA A 218 -3.87 2.80 -23.67
N ASN A 219 -4.35 1.82 -22.89
CA ASN A 219 -3.62 0.60 -22.56
C ASN A 219 -4.18 -0.66 -23.25
N TYR A 220 -5.26 -0.53 -24.03
CA TYR A 220 -5.99 -1.65 -24.62
C TYR A 220 -5.09 -2.56 -25.48
N GLY A 221 -5.18 -3.87 -25.23
CA GLY A 221 -4.37 -4.91 -25.88
C GLY A 221 -2.96 -5.06 -25.30
N GLY A 222 -2.58 -4.29 -24.28
CA GLY A 222 -1.29 -4.41 -23.63
C GLY A 222 -1.26 -5.54 -22.58
N SER A 223 -0.11 -6.20 -22.44
CA SER A 223 0.20 -7.14 -21.36
C SER A 223 0.94 -6.46 -20.20
N ASP A 224 1.09 -7.18 -19.09
CA ASP A 224 1.73 -6.75 -17.85
C ASP A 224 1.13 -5.45 -17.30
N LYS A 225 -0.19 -5.33 -17.43
CA LYS A 225 -0.94 -4.16 -16.98
C LYS A 225 -1.39 -4.30 -15.55
N THR A 226 -1.60 -3.15 -14.93
CA THR A 226 -2.06 -3.01 -13.56
C THR A 226 -3.48 -2.45 -13.55
N TRP A 227 -4.14 -2.48 -12.38
CA TRP A 227 -5.43 -1.84 -12.17
C TRP A 227 -5.46 -0.38 -12.65
N ALA A 228 -4.44 0.40 -12.31
CA ALA A 228 -4.34 1.81 -12.68
C ALA A 228 -4.10 2.04 -14.18
N GLN A 229 -3.90 0.97 -14.94
CA GLN A 229 -3.78 0.96 -16.40
C GLN A 229 -5.01 0.32 -17.07
N GLY A 230 -6.04 -0.01 -16.30
CA GLY A 230 -7.31 -0.55 -16.80
C GLY A 230 -7.43 -2.08 -16.77
N ASP A 231 -6.53 -2.81 -16.11
CA ASP A 231 -6.71 -4.25 -15.87
C ASP A 231 -7.53 -4.45 -14.58
N PHE A 232 -8.86 -4.48 -14.74
CA PHE A 232 -9.79 -4.54 -13.61
C PHE A 232 -10.11 -5.97 -13.17
N ASN A 233 -9.73 -6.97 -13.98
CA ASN A 233 -9.93 -8.38 -13.67
C ASN A 233 -8.65 -9.05 -13.13
N GLY A 234 -7.49 -8.42 -13.31
CA GLY A 234 -6.21 -8.84 -12.77
C GLY A 234 -5.53 -9.97 -13.55
N ASP A 235 -5.90 -10.21 -14.82
CA ASP A 235 -5.28 -11.22 -15.68
C ASP A 235 -3.99 -10.74 -16.34
N GLY A 236 -3.60 -9.48 -16.11
CA GLY A 236 -2.41 -8.85 -16.65
C GLY A 236 -2.60 -8.30 -18.07
N VAL A 237 -3.79 -8.38 -18.67
CA VAL A 237 -4.07 -7.96 -20.05
C VAL A 237 -5.30 -7.07 -20.13
N VAL A 238 -5.13 -5.82 -20.56
CA VAL A 238 -6.28 -4.91 -20.76
C VAL A 238 -7.03 -5.29 -22.03
N ASN A 239 -8.25 -5.81 -21.88
CA ASN A 239 -9.04 -6.31 -23.00
C ASN A 239 -10.55 -6.03 -22.86
N VAL A 240 -11.37 -6.72 -23.66
CA VAL A 240 -12.84 -6.55 -23.65
C VAL A 240 -13.48 -6.93 -22.31
N GLY A 241 -12.86 -7.83 -21.54
CA GLY A 241 -13.27 -8.17 -20.18
C GLY A 241 -13.24 -6.96 -19.26
N ASP A 242 -12.15 -6.19 -19.28
CA ASP A 242 -12.01 -4.99 -18.46
C ASP A 242 -12.95 -3.88 -18.89
N LEU A 243 -13.12 -3.70 -20.21
CA LEU A 243 -14.11 -2.76 -20.74
C LEU A 243 -15.52 -3.12 -20.26
N GLY A 244 -15.85 -4.41 -20.20
CA GLY A 244 -17.11 -4.91 -19.65
C GLY A 244 -17.28 -4.57 -18.16
N ILE A 245 -16.22 -4.71 -17.37
CA ILE A 245 -16.21 -4.34 -15.95
C ILE A 245 -16.44 -2.83 -15.79
N LEU A 246 -15.72 -2.00 -16.53
CA LEU A 246 -15.89 -0.54 -16.49
C LEU A 246 -17.31 -0.15 -16.89
N ALA A 247 -17.82 -0.67 -18.00
CA ALA A 247 -19.15 -0.37 -18.49
C ALA A 247 -20.25 -0.76 -17.50
N ALA A 248 -20.08 -1.88 -16.79
CA ALA A 248 -21.03 -2.34 -15.77
C ALA A 248 -21.09 -1.41 -14.54
N ASN A 249 -20.03 -0.66 -14.27
CA ASN A 249 -19.92 0.22 -13.13
C ASN A 249 -19.94 1.71 -13.50
N TYR A 250 -20.10 2.05 -14.78
CA TYR A 250 -20.05 3.42 -15.26
C TYR A 250 -21.08 4.32 -14.56
N GLY A 251 -20.63 5.49 -14.11
CA GLY A 251 -21.42 6.45 -13.33
C GLY A 251 -21.44 6.18 -11.83
N THR A 252 -20.83 5.09 -11.34
CA THR A 252 -20.65 4.88 -9.89
C THR A 252 -19.79 6.01 -9.31
N GLY A 253 -20.16 6.49 -8.11
CA GLY A 253 -19.42 7.56 -7.42
C GLY A 253 -19.68 8.98 -7.94
N VAL A 254 -20.25 9.12 -9.15
CA VAL A 254 -20.60 10.43 -9.70
C VAL A 254 -21.84 10.98 -8.97
N SER A 255 -21.68 12.10 -8.26
CA SER A 255 -22.80 12.81 -7.62
C SER A 255 -23.25 13.99 -8.49
N GLY A 256 -24.43 13.87 -9.10
CA GLY A 256 -24.98 14.87 -10.04
C GLY A 256 -25.44 14.22 -11.35
N ALA A 257 -25.99 15.03 -12.25
CA ALA A 257 -26.20 14.57 -13.63
C ALA A 257 -24.84 14.31 -14.27
N LEU A 258 -24.67 13.18 -14.96
CA LEU A 258 -23.45 12.85 -15.69
C LEU A 258 -23.13 13.99 -16.67
N ASP A 259 -22.07 14.75 -16.40
CA ASP A 259 -21.60 15.82 -17.28
C ASP A 259 -20.50 15.27 -18.20
N PHE A 260 -20.97 14.58 -19.23
CA PHE A 260 -20.10 14.01 -20.26
C PHE A 260 -19.24 15.08 -20.97
N ALA A 261 -19.65 16.35 -20.98
CA ALA A 261 -18.89 17.42 -21.63
C ALA A 261 -17.68 17.84 -20.78
N SER A 262 -17.89 18.04 -19.47
CA SER A 262 -16.78 18.27 -18.52
C SER A 262 -15.81 17.10 -18.50
N ASP A 263 -16.33 15.87 -18.50
CA ASP A 263 -15.51 14.67 -18.43
C ASP A 263 -14.74 14.43 -19.74
N TYR A 264 -15.34 14.69 -20.92
CA TYR A 264 -14.66 14.65 -22.22
C TYR A 264 -13.50 15.66 -22.28
N ALA A 265 -13.73 16.87 -21.80
CA ALA A 265 -12.72 17.95 -21.82
C ALA A 265 -11.47 17.63 -20.97
N LYS A 266 -11.59 16.79 -19.94
CA LYS A 266 -10.44 16.32 -19.15
C LYS A 266 -9.52 15.37 -19.91
N VAL A 267 -10.08 14.59 -20.86
CA VAL A 267 -9.35 13.55 -21.60
C VAL A 267 -8.79 14.09 -22.91
N PHE A 268 -9.56 14.92 -23.62
CA PHE A 268 -9.22 15.37 -24.98
C PHE A 268 -8.87 16.87 -25.05
N GLY A 269 -8.97 17.60 -23.94
CA GLY A 269 -8.89 19.06 -23.93
C GLY A 269 -10.20 19.70 -24.41
N THR A 270 -10.41 20.96 -24.06
CA THR A 270 -11.48 21.78 -24.65
C THR A 270 -11.08 22.13 -26.07
N GLU A 271 -11.77 21.64 -27.09
CA GLU A 271 -11.63 22.25 -28.42
C GLU A 271 -12.05 23.72 -28.34
N ALA A 272 -11.20 24.62 -28.85
CA ALA A 272 -11.60 26.00 -29.02
C ALA A 272 -12.70 26.02 -30.08
N GLU A 273 -13.89 26.50 -29.70
CA GLU A 273 -14.99 26.74 -30.65
C GLU A 273 -14.51 27.73 -31.73
N ASP A 274 -14.34 27.25 -32.95
CA ASP A 274 -14.29 28.10 -34.13
C ASP A 274 -15.71 28.23 -34.66
N ASP A 275 -16.28 29.42 -34.50
CA ASP A 275 -17.64 29.77 -34.89
C ASP A 275 -17.81 29.63 -36.41
N ALA A 276 -18.49 28.57 -36.86
CA ALA A 276 -19.08 28.53 -38.20
C ALA A 276 -20.45 27.81 -38.18
N GLU A 277 -21.50 28.57 -38.50
CA GLU A 277 -22.91 28.18 -38.50
C GLU A 277 -23.24 26.98 -39.42
N GLU A 278 -23.78 25.91 -38.80
CA GLU A 278 -24.89 24.97 -39.14
C GLU A 278 -25.49 24.92 -40.60
N PRO A 279 -26.06 23.78 -41.10
CA PRO A 279 -27.07 23.02 -40.35
C PRO A 279 -27.13 21.50 -40.51
N GLY A 280 -27.41 20.80 -39.40
CA GLY A 280 -27.93 19.42 -39.51
C GLY A 280 -28.08 18.67 -38.20
N SER A 281 -29.01 19.10 -37.34
CA SER A 281 -29.42 18.37 -36.14
C SER A 281 -29.90 16.94 -36.46
N ILE A 282 -29.12 15.93 -36.07
CA ILE A 282 -29.49 14.50 -36.10
C ILE A 282 -29.36 13.79 -34.74
N CYS A 283 -28.97 14.49 -33.67
CA CYS A 283 -28.62 13.84 -32.38
C CYS A 283 -29.53 14.14 -31.19
N SER A 284 -30.82 14.43 -31.41
CA SER A 284 -31.80 14.44 -30.31
C SER A 284 -32.75 13.24 -30.41
N GLY A 285 -32.39 12.12 -29.80
CA GLY A 285 -33.41 11.19 -29.32
C GLY A 285 -33.19 9.68 -29.49
N LEU A 286 -32.16 9.21 -30.20
CA LEU A 286 -31.92 7.76 -30.33
C LEU A 286 -30.43 7.40 -30.29
N GLY A 287 -29.98 6.88 -29.15
CA GLY A 287 -29.04 5.76 -29.13
C GLY A 287 -27.53 6.05 -29.24
N LEU A 288 -26.93 6.74 -28.27
CA LEU A 288 -25.47 6.75 -28.06
C LEU A 288 -24.78 5.38 -27.89
N PRO A 289 -25.44 4.23 -27.57
CA PRO A 289 -24.77 2.93 -27.71
C PRO A 289 -24.26 2.62 -29.12
N LEU A 290 -24.78 3.27 -30.17
CA LEU A 290 -24.32 3.02 -31.54
C LEU A 290 -23.06 3.83 -31.91
N ILE A 291 -22.90 5.05 -31.38
CA ILE A 291 -21.76 5.92 -31.74
C ILE A 291 -20.49 5.47 -31.04
N VAL A 292 -20.58 5.00 -29.79
CA VAL A 292 -19.44 4.35 -29.10
C VAL A 292 -19.05 3.05 -29.81
N GLY A 293 -20.03 2.28 -30.30
CA GLY A 293 -19.77 1.07 -31.10
C GLY A 293 -19.11 1.36 -32.45
N VAL A 294 -19.49 2.45 -33.13
CA VAL A 294 -18.92 2.83 -34.43
C VAL A 294 -17.52 3.45 -34.31
N LEU A 295 -17.24 4.21 -33.25
CA LEU A 295 -15.89 4.73 -32.97
C LEU A 295 -14.92 3.64 -32.51
N LEU A 296 -15.37 2.67 -31.68
CA LEU A 296 -14.53 1.52 -31.31
C LEU A 296 -14.30 0.57 -32.48
N ALA A 297 -15.30 0.35 -33.35
CA ALA A 297 -15.14 -0.42 -34.58
C ALA A 297 -14.14 0.26 -35.55
N GLY A 298 -14.16 1.59 -35.62
CA GLY A 298 -13.18 2.38 -36.39
C GLY A 298 -11.75 2.23 -35.88
N LEU A 299 -11.54 2.24 -34.56
CA LEU A 299 -10.21 2.04 -33.96
C LEU A 299 -9.72 0.59 -34.04
N MET A 300 -10.62 -0.40 -33.95
CA MET A 300 -10.30 -1.82 -34.08
C MET A 300 -9.97 -2.25 -35.52
N LEU A 301 -10.55 -1.60 -36.53
CA LEU A 301 -10.24 -1.90 -37.94
C LEU A 301 -8.85 -1.42 -38.37
N VAL A 302 -8.28 -0.40 -37.72
CA VAL A 302 -6.94 0.13 -38.06
C VAL A 302 -5.82 -0.77 -37.56
N LYS A 303 -6.04 -1.62 -36.55
CA LYS A 303 -5.02 -2.53 -35.98
C LYS A 303 -5.08 -3.98 -36.50
N LEU A 304 -5.97 -4.30 -37.44
CA LEU A 304 -6.04 -5.64 -38.06
C LEU A 304 -5.27 -5.74 -39.38
N GLU A 305 -4.67 -4.66 -39.86
CA GLU A 305 -3.88 -4.62 -41.11
C GLU A 305 -2.36 -4.47 -40.92
N GLU A 306 -1.82 -4.67 -39.71
CA GLU A 306 -0.37 -4.85 -39.46
C GLU A 306 -0.04 -6.20 -38.84
#